data_AF-A0AAU2X7P3-F1
#
_entry.id   AF-A0AAU2X7P3-F1
#
_cell.length_a   1.000
_cell.length_b   1.000
_cell.length_c   1.000
_cell.angle_alpha   90.00
_cell.angle_beta   90.00
_cell.angle_gamma   90.00
#
_symmetry.space_group_name_H-M   'P 1'
#
loop_
_entity.id
_entity.type
_entity.pdbx_description
1 polymer ?
#
loop_
_entity_poly.entity_id
_entity_poly.type
_entity_poly.pdbx_seq_one_letter_code
_entity_poly.pdbx_strand_id
1 'polypeptide(L)'
;MKQGNFTDAPLGLLFPSIESPDEARLRAAAAAVDAVRGPGGRTTWHWAPEPSQVMVCTAVSADDRPGDWTELQLDICSTTTGFYEVTAQLGIACLCPADHGTHYVERFSQEVGCGRSLAEAFERAAHQVVRWTSAPSDPSFWRTRAGLPR
;
A
#
# COMPACT_ATOMS: atom_id res chain seq x y z
N MET A 1 5.88 -1.80 -15.54
CA MET A 1 5.30 -0.90 -14.52
C MET A 1 6.07 0.42 -14.56
N LYS A 2 5.39 1.57 -14.55
CA LYS A 2 6.00 2.90 -14.42
C LYS A 2 6.21 3.22 -12.94
N GLN A 3 7.13 4.13 -12.64
CA GLN A 3 7.43 4.56 -11.27
C GLN A 3 7.57 6.08 -11.20
N GLY A 4 7.21 6.69 -10.08
CA GLY A 4 7.37 8.12 -9.85
C GLY A 4 6.58 8.64 -8.65
N ASN A 5 6.31 9.94 -8.63
CA ASN A 5 5.40 10.53 -7.65
C ASN A 5 3.98 10.13 -7.98
N PHE A 6 3.12 9.98 -6.96
CA PHE A 6 1.73 9.66 -7.22
C PHE A 6 1.09 10.69 -8.13
N THR A 7 1.37 11.99 -7.96
CA THR A 7 0.84 13.11 -8.77
C THR A 7 1.01 12.94 -10.29
N ASP A 8 1.99 12.14 -10.71
CA ASP A 8 2.29 11.88 -12.12
C ASP A 8 1.56 10.65 -12.67
N ALA A 9 0.91 9.86 -11.81
CA ALA A 9 0.13 8.69 -12.21
C ALA A 9 -1.10 9.12 -13.04
N PRO A 10 -1.35 8.52 -14.21
CA PRO A 10 -2.45 8.92 -15.07
C PRO A 10 -3.79 8.33 -14.56
N LEU A 11 -4.38 8.91 -13.52
CA LEU A 11 -5.56 8.35 -12.83
C LEU A 11 -6.74 8.11 -13.75
N GLY A 12 -7.08 9.03 -14.65
CA GLY A 12 -8.14 8.80 -15.65
C GLY A 12 -7.87 7.66 -16.64
N LEU A 13 -6.60 7.27 -16.87
CA LEU A 13 -6.28 6.07 -17.66
C LEU A 13 -6.36 4.79 -16.81
N LEU A 14 -5.95 4.87 -15.54
CA LEU A 14 -5.94 3.75 -14.61
C LEU A 14 -7.35 3.40 -14.11
N PHE A 15 -8.19 4.42 -13.94
CA PHE A 15 -9.53 4.32 -13.36
C PHE A 15 -10.53 5.11 -14.22
N PRO A 16 -10.98 4.57 -15.36
CA PRO A 16 -11.78 5.33 -16.35
C PRO A 16 -13.08 5.94 -15.81
N SER A 17 -13.62 5.44 -14.70
CA SER A 17 -14.82 5.97 -14.05
C SER A 17 -14.56 7.00 -12.94
N ILE A 18 -13.30 7.43 -12.75
CA ILE A 18 -12.96 8.39 -11.69
C ILE A 18 -13.31 9.82 -12.12
N GLU A 19 -13.92 10.58 -11.21
CA GLU A 19 -14.24 11.98 -11.43
C GLU A 19 -13.20 12.89 -10.75
N SER A 20 -13.05 14.13 -11.21
CA SER A 20 -12.04 15.07 -10.68
C SER A 20 -12.05 15.26 -9.15
N PRO A 21 -13.22 15.33 -8.46
CA PRO A 21 -13.23 15.40 -7.00
C PRO A 21 -12.65 14.14 -6.34
N ASP A 22 -12.91 12.96 -6.90
CA ASP A 22 -12.39 11.69 -6.40
C ASP A 22 -10.91 11.53 -6.73
N GLU A 23 -10.44 11.99 -7.88
CA GLU A 23 -9.01 12.07 -8.18
C GLU A 23 -8.26 12.92 -7.15
N ALA A 24 -8.78 14.10 -6.81
CA ALA A 24 -8.17 14.99 -5.82
C ALA A 24 -8.07 14.31 -4.44
N ARG A 25 -9.06 13.50 -4.07
CA ARG A 25 -9.06 12.69 -2.85
C ARG A 25 -7.98 11.62 -2.86
N LEU A 26 -7.83 10.88 -3.97
CA LEU A 26 -6.72 9.93 -4.15
C LEU A 26 -5.36 10.63 -4.00
N ARG A 27 -5.19 11.81 -4.62
CA ARG A 27 -3.96 12.60 -4.49
C ARG A 27 -3.68 13.00 -3.06
N ALA A 28 -4.68 13.48 -2.33
CA ALA A 28 -4.53 13.92 -0.95
C ALA A 28 -4.16 12.74 -0.02
N ALA A 29 -4.82 11.59 -0.20
CA ALA A 29 -4.51 10.37 0.54
C ALA A 29 -3.09 9.85 0.25
N ALA A 30 -2.67 9.84 -1.01
CA ALA A 30 -1.31 9.47 -1.40
C ALA A 30 -0.26 10.42 -0.80
N ALA A 31 -0.53 11.73 -0.80
CA ALA A 31 0.34 12.71 -0.16
C ALA A 31 0.48 12.49 1.35
N ALA A 32 -0.60 12.05 2.03
CA ALA A 32 -0.53 11.69 3.44
C ALA A 32 0.36 10.46 3.70
N VAL A 33 0.34 9.46 2.81
CA VAL A 33 1.26 8.31 2.85
C VAL A 33 2.70 8.76 2.58
N ASP A 34 2.92 9.67 1.65
CA ASP A 34 4.26 10.17 1.35
C ASP A 34 4.83 11.00 2.50
N ALA A 35 3.99 11.72 3.25
CA ALA A 35 4.40 12.53 4.39
C ALA A 35 4.92 11.72 5.58
N VAL A 36 4.59 10.42 5.68
CA VAL A 36 5.06 9.55 6.78
C VAL A 36 6.32 8.76 6.42
N ARG A 37 6.90 8.96 5.23
CA ARG A 37 8.16 8.33 4.85
C ARG A 37 9.30 8.89 5.70
N GLY A 38 10.14 7.99 6.23
CA GLY A 38 11.31 8.37 7.01
C GLY A 38 12.35 9.14 6.18
N PRO A 39 13.32 9.82 6.84
CA PRO A 39 14.40 10.52 6.17
C PRO A 39 15.18 9.60 5.22
N GLY A 40 15.31 9.99 3.95
CA GLY A 40 15.98 9.18 2.92
C GLY A 40 15.09 8.11 2.25
N GLY A 41 13.86 7.91 2.73
CA GLY A 41 12.88 7.06 2.08
C GLY A 41 12.53 7.59 0.69
N ARG A 42 12.72 6.78 -0.35
CA ARG A 42 12.32 7.17 -1.70
C ARG A 42 10.80 7.20 -1.78
N THR A 43 10.24 8.35 -2.16
CA THR A 43 8.85 8.42 -2.61
C THR A 43 8.77 7.69 -3.93
N THR A 44 8.23 6.47 -3.92
CA THR A 44 8.09 5.70 -5.15
C THR A 44 6.75 5.00 -5.13
N TRP A 45 5.86 5.52 -5.97
CA TRP A 45 4.66 4.85 -6.40
C TRP A 45 4.95 4.12 -7.70
N HIS A 46 4.35 2.97 -7.87
CA HIS A 46 4.40 2.20 -9.09
C HIS A 46 2.99 2.09 -9.67
N TRP A 47 2.88 2.12 -10.99
CA TRP A 47 1.59 1.95 -11.66
C TRP A 47 1.74 1.32 -13.04
N ALA A 48 0.69 0.64 -13.49
CA ALA A 48 0.63 -0.02 -14.78
C ALA A 48 -0.69 0.33 -15.48
N PRO A 49 -0.65 1.12 -16.58
CA PRO A 49 -1.84 1.51 -17.32
C PRO A 49 -2.44 0.39 -18.18
N GLU A 50 -1.65 -0.65 -18.46
CA GLU A 50 -2.10 -1.85 -19.18
C GLU A 50 -2.79 -2.83 -18.23
N PRO A 51 -3.64 -3.75 -18.73
CA PRO A 51 -4.33 -4.75 -17.92
C PRO A 51 -3.33 -5.52 -17.05
N SER A 52 -3.32 -5.18 -15.77
CA SER A 52 -2.43 -5.74 -14.77
C SER A 52 -3.24 -5.96 -13.51
N GLN A 53 -2.90 -7.03 -12.78
CA GLN A 53 -3.58 -7.32 -11.53
C GLN A 53 -3.30 -6.23 -10.49
N VAL A 54 -2.12 -5.61 -10.50
CA VAL A 54 -1.75 -4.47 -9.64
C VAL A 54 -1.67 -3.20 -10.49
N MET A 55 -2.63 -2.29 -10.32
CA MET A 55 -2.69 -1.06 -11.10
C MET A 55 -1.88 0.07 -10.49
N VAL A 56 -1.91 0.18 -9.16
CA VAL A 56 -1.13 1.15 -8.40
C VAL A 56 -0.66 0.54 -7.10
N CYS A 57 0.61 0.73 -6.74
CA CYS A 57 1.13 0.30 -5.45
C CYS A 57 2.22 1.22 -4.91
N THR A 58 2.42 1.16 -3.59
CA THR A 58 3.59 1.72 -2.93
C THR A 58 3.90 0.97 -1.64
N ALA A 59 5.15 1.10 -1.20
CA ALA A 59 5.62 0.59 0.07
C ALA A 59 6.30 1.71 0.89
N VAL A 60 6.14 1.65 2.21
CA VAL A 60 6.80 2.52 3.19
C VAL A 60 7.53 1.63 4.19
N SER A 61 8.85 1.76 4.26
CA SER A 61 9.66 1.09 5.29
C SER A 61 9.41 1.76 6.65
N ALA A 62 8.90 1.00 7.62
CA ALA A 62 8.76 1.46 9.00
C ALA A 62 10.04 1.25 9.82
N ASP A 63 10.86 0.28 9.41
CA ASP A 63 12.21 -0.01 9.92
C ASP A 63 13.02 -0.52 8.73
N ASP A 64 14.27 -0.09 8.55
CA ASP A 64 15.15 -0.53 7.44
C ASP A 64 16.44 -1.22 7.92
N ARG A 65 16.45 -1.71 9.17
CA ARG A 65 17.62 -2.38 9.74
C ARG A 65 18.08 -3.58 8.91
N PRO A 66 19.39 -3.92 8.92
CA PRO A 66 19.86 -5.17 8.36
C PRO A 66 19.18 -6.38 9.01
N GLY A 67 18.69 -7.32 8.19
CA GLY A 67 17.96 -8.51 8.65
C GLY A 67 16.47 -8.43 8.29
N ASP A 68 15.60 -8.78 9.23
CA ASP A 68 14.16 -8.59 9.06
C ASP A 68 13.82 -7.10 9.11
N TRP A 69 12.88 -6.68 8.27
CA TRP A 69 12.39 -5.31 8.26
C TRP A 69 10.87 -5.24 8.13
N THR A 70 10.29 -4.15 8.63
CA THR A 70 8.85 -3.93 8.63
C THR A 70 8.48 -2.99 7.48
N GLU A 71 7.54 -3.41 6.64
CA GLU A 71 7.08 -2.66 5.48
C GLU A 71 5.56 -2.50 5.51
N LEU A 72 5.10 -1.30 5.16
CA LEU A 72 3.70 -0.96 5.01
C LEU A 72 3.39 -0.83 3.52
N GLN A 73 2.46 -1.62 3.01
CA GLN A 73 2.09 -1.62 1.60
C GLN A 73 0.68 -1.06 1.41
N LEU A 74 0.48 -0.36 0.29
CA LEU A 74 -0.81 0.14 -0.17
C LEU A 74 -0.95 -0.14 -1.65
N ASP A 75 -2.00 -0.87 -2.01
CA ASP A 75 -2.21 -1.38 -3.36
C ASP A 75 -3.65 -1.13 -3.83
N ILE A 76 -3.80 -0.90 -5.13
CA ILE A 76 -5.05 -0.98 -5.86
C ILE A 76 -4.88 -2.04 -6.93
N CYS A 77 -5.64 -3.12 -6.80
CA CYS A 77 -5.64 -4.24 -7.72
C CYS A 77 -6.93 -4.30 -8.54
N SER A 78 -6.86 -4.80 -9.77
CA SER A 78 -8.06 -5.20 -10.52
C SER A 78 -8.51 -6.59 -10.07
N THR A 79 -9.83 -6.79 -9.97
CA THR A 79 -10.42 -8.10 -9.67
C THR A 79 -10.86 -8.80 -10.95
N THR A 80 -11.10 -10.11 -10.86
CA THR A 80 -11.61 -10.91 -11.99
C THR A 80 -13.02 -10.51 -12.43
N THR A 81 -13.76 -9.79 -11.59
CA THR A 81 -15.12 -9.30 -11.87
C THR A 81 -15.15 -7.89 -12.47
N GLY A 82 -13.98 -7.30 -12.74
CA GLY A 82 -13.88 -5.93 -13.27
C GLY A 82 -14.05 -4.85 -12.20
N PHE A 83 -13.99 -5.22 -10.92
CA PHE A 83 -13.93 -4.29 -9.80
C PHE A 83 -12.47 -4.01 -9.42
N TYR A 84 -12.30 -3.19 -8.38
CA TYR A 84 -11.02 -2.91 -7.78
C TYR A 84 -10.99 -3.43 -6.34
N GLU A 85 -9.83 -3.93 -5.91
CA GLU A 85 -9.55 -4.20 -4.50
C GLU A 85 -8.51 -3.20 -4.01
N VAL A 86 -8.85 -2.43 -2.98
CA VAL A 86 -7.90 -1.57 -2.29
C VAL A 86 -7.43 -2.26 -1.04
N THR A 87 -6.12 -2.40 -0.89
CA THR A 87 -5.52 -3.12 0.23
C THR A 87 -4.45 -2.27 0.91
N ALA A 88 -4.43 -2.28 2.24
CA ALA A 88 -3.27 -1.86 3.02
C ALA A 88 -2.76 -3.05 3.85
N GLN A 89 -1.45 -3.27 3.89
CA GLN A 89 -0.86 -4.40 4.61
C GLN A 89 0.35 -3.98 5.43
N LEU A 90 0.54 -4.62 6.58
CA LEU A 90 1.78 -4.59 7.35
C LEU A 90 2.50 -5.92 7.14
N GLY A 91 3.63 -5.87 6.46
CA GLY A 91 4.48 -7.00 6.13
C GLY A 91 5.77 -7.00 6.93
N ILE A 92 6.23 -8.19 7.29
CA ILE A 92 7.58 -8.42 7.79
C ILE A 92 8.34 -9.16 6.70
N ALA A 93 9.27 -8.46 6.06
CA ALA A 93 10.22 -9.11 5.17
C ALA A 93 11.17 -9.93 6.05
N CYS A 94 11.22 -11.23 5.82
CA CYS A 94 11.91 -12.17 6.68
C CYS A 94 12.79 -13.12 5.88
N LEU A 95 13.94 -13.46 6.47
CA LEU A 95 14.87 -14.47 5.97
C LEU A 95 14.75 -15.80 6.73
N CYS A 96 13.56 -16.14 7.26
CA CYS A 96 13.40 -17.37 8.03
C CYS A 96 13.40 -18.63 7.13
N PRO A 97 13.96 -19.77 7.61
CA PRO A 97 14.11 -20.96 6.77
C PRO A 97 12.81 -21.61 6.30
N ALA A 98 11.70 -21.36 7.00
CA ALA A 98 10.41 -22.00 6.73
C ALA A 98 9.72 -21.42 5.48
N ASP A 99 9.85 -20.10 5.28
CA ASP A 99 9.20 -19.35 4.21
C ASP A 99 9.94 -18.01 4.03
N HIS A 100 10.89 -17.98 3.09
CA HIS A 100 11.62 -16.76 2.76
C HIS A 100 10.69 -15.81 1.98
N GLY A 101 10.41 -14.63 2.50
CA GLY A 101 9.48 -13.70 1.86
C GLY A 101 8.91 -12.66 2.82
N THR A 102 7.70 -12.18 2.52
CA THR A 102 6.97 -11.21 3.36
C THR A 102 5.84 -11.92 4.09
N HIS A 103 5.84 -11.85 5.42
CA HIS A 103 4.71 -12.28 6.24
C HIS A 103 3.80 -11.08 6.52
N TYR A 104 2.58 -11.08 5.98
CA TYR A 104 1.59 -10.07 6.29
C TYR A 104 0.90 -10.37 7.62
N VAL A 105 1.06 -9.48 8.59
CA VAL A 105 0.58 -9.67 9.97
C VAL A 105 -0.64 -8.82 10.31
N GLU A 106 -0.88 -7.75 9.55
CA GLU A 106 -2.11 -6.95 9.61
C GLU A 106 -2.54 -6.64 8.18
N ARG A 107 -3.85 -6.67 7.90
CA ARG A 107 -4.41 -6.40 6.57
C ARG A 107 -5.73 -5.64 6.69
N PHE A 108 -5.86 -4.60 5.88
CA PHE A 108 -7.13 -3.99 5.51
C PHE A 108 -7.36 -4.27 4.02
N SER A 109 -8.58 -4.62 3.63
CA SER A 109 -8.92 -4.83 2.23
C SER A 109 -10.39 -4.52 1.99
N GLN A 110 -10.69 -3.84 0.88
CA GLN A 110 -12.04 -3.45 0.50
C GLN A 110 -12.19 -3.52 -1.03
N GLU A 111 -13.15 -4.33 -1.50
CA GLU A 111 -13.55 -4.39 -2.90
C GLU A 111 -14.54 -3.25 -3.23
N VAL A 112 -14.38 -2.63 -4.40
CA VAL A 112 -15.09 -1.43 -4.84
C VAL A 112 -15.38 -1.45 -6.33
N GLY A 113 -16.59 -1.03 -6.72
CA GLY A 113 -17.06 -1.13 -8.10
C GLY A 113 -17.16 0.20 -8.88
N CYS A 114 -16.91 1.35 -8.24
CA CYS A 114 -16.96 2.65 -8.91
C CYS A 114 -15.96 3.66 -8.35
N GLY A 115 -15.71 4.75 -9.09
CA GLY A 115 -14.73 5.80 -8.75
C GLY A 115 -14.89 6.40 -7.35
N ARG A 116 -16.11 6.75 -6.93
CA ARG A 116 -16.38 7.28 -5.58
C ARG A 116 -15.99 6.27 -4.49
N SER A 117 -16.44 5.02 -4.63
CA SER A 117 -16.10 3.97 -3.67
C SER A 117 -14.60 3.68 -3.65
N LEU A 118 -13.92 3.82 -4.79
CA LEU A 118 -12.47 3.71 -4.88
C LEU A 118 -11.75 4.79 -4.06
N ALA A 119 -12.16 6.05 -4.18
CA ALA A 119 -11.58 7.13 -3.40
C ALA A 119 -11.77 6.94 -1.89
N GLU A 120 -12.98 6.57 -1.47
CA GLU A 120 -13.26 6.27 -0.07
C GLU A 120 -12.44 5.10 0.47
N ALA A 121 -12.34 4.00 -0.28
CA ALA A 121 -11.55 2.85 0.14
C ALA A 121 -10.05 3.17 0.19
N PHE A 122 -9.54 3.94 -0.78
CA PHE A 122 -8.15 4.39 -0.83
C PHE A 122 -7.80 5.31 0.34
N GLU A 123 -8.67 6.26 0.70
CA GLU A 123 -8.48 7.09 1.89
C GLU A 123 -8.41 6.26 3.17
N ARG A 124 -9.31 5.27 3.33
CA ARG A 124 -9.32 4.39 4.51
C ARG A 124 -8.06 3.53 4.57
N ALA A 125 -7.62 2.99 3.44
CA ALA A 125 -6.40 2.20 3.35
C ALA A 125 -5.14 3.04 3.64
N ALA A 126 -5.05 4.24 3.06
CA ALA A 126 -3.99 5.21 3.35
C ALA A 126 -3.97 5.61 4.83
N HIS A 127 -5.13 5.84 5.43
CA HIS A 127 -5.24 6.10 6.87
C HIS A 127 -4.71 4.93 7.71
N GLN A 128 -4.93 3.68 7.29
CA GLN A 128 -4.36 2.51 8.00
C GLN A 128 -2.84 2.47 7.90
N VAL A 129 -2.27 2.74 6.73
CA VAL A 129 -0.81 2.86 6.56
C VAL A 129 -0.25 3.94 7.49
N VAL A 130 -0.82 5.15 7.46
CA VAL A 130 -0.41 6.26 8.33
C VAL A 130 -0.57 5.92 9.81
N ARG A 131 -1.63 5.21 10.19
CA ARG A 131 -1.83 4.77 11.58
C ARG A 131 -0.76 3.77 12.03
N TRP A 132 -0.36 2.85 11.16
CA TRP A 132 0.64 1.83 11.49
C TRP A 132 2.05 2.40 11.66
N THR A 133 2.37 3.57 11.11
CA THR A 133 3.68 4.22 11.38
C THR A 133 3.81 4.73 12.82
N SER A 134 2.69 4.85 13.55
CA SER A 134 2.67 5.17 14.99
C SER A 134 2.73 3.93 15.89
N ALA A 135 2.67 2.72 15.31
CA ALA A 135 2.83 1.46 16.05
C ALA A 135 4.33 1.10 16.18
N PRO A 136 4.71 0.12 17.01
CA PRO A 136 6.10 -0.33 17.08
C PRO A 136 6.61 -0.74 15.70
N SER A 137 7.77 -0.24 15.29
CA SER A 137 8.38 -0.60 14.00
C SER A 137 9.11 -1.94 14.02
N ASP A 138 9.32 -2.51 15.21
CA ASP A 138 10.15 -3.69 15.41
C ASP A 138 9.55 -4.97 14.81
N PRO A 139 10.23 -5.62 13.84
CA PRO A 139 9.80 -6.91 13.29
C PRO A 139 9.56 -7.96 14.37
N SER A 140 10.38 -8.00 15.42
CA SER A 140 10.24 -9.02 16.49
C SER A 140 8.94 -8.87 17.28
N PHE A 141 8.50 -7.62 17.50
CA PHE A 141 7.21 -7.33 18.11
C PHE A 141 6.07 -7.89 17.25
N TRP A 142 6.08 -7.60 15.95
CA TRP A 142 5.04 -8.04 15.02
C TRP A 142 5.03 -9.56 14.82
N ARG A 143 6.19 -10.21 14.73
CA ARG A 143 6.31 -11.67 14.68
C ARG A 143 5.67 -12.31 15.90
N THR A 144 6.02 -11.81 17.09
CA THR A 144 5.48 -12.33 18.36
C THR A 144 3.97 -12.14 18.42
N ARG A 145 3.47 -10.97 18.04
CA ARG A 145 2.04 -10.66 18.02
C ARG A 145 1.27 -11.56 17.05
N ALA A 146 1.85 -11.88 15.90
CA ALA A 146 1.24 -12.73 14.88
C ALA A 146 1.46 -14.23 15.10
N GLY A 147 2.23 -14.64 16.12
CA GLY A 147 2.56 -16.04 16.37
C GLY A 147 3.48 -16.65 15.31
N LEU A 148 4.28 -15.83 14.63
CA LEU A 148 5.26 -16.31 13.64
C LEU A 148 6.44 -16.98 14.33
N PRO A 149 7.13 -17.94 13.67
CA PRO A 149 8.38 -18.51 14.15
C PRO A 149 9.41 -17.42 14.46
N ARG A 150 10.42 -17.72 15.29
CA ARG A 150 11.56 -16.82 15.50
C ARG A 150 12.60 -17.05 14.42
#